data_AF-A0A2K0U5N4-F1
#
_entry.id   AF-A0A2K0U5N4-F1
#
_cell.length_a   1.000
_cell.length_b   1.000
_cell.length_c   1.000
_cell.angle_alpha   90.00
_cell.angle_beta   90.00
_cell.angle_gamma   90.00
#
_symmetry.space_group_name_H-M   'P 1'
#
loop_
_entity.id
_entity.type
_entity.pdbx_description
1 polymer ?
#
loop_
_entity_poly.entity_id
_entity_poly.type
_entity_poly.pdbx_seq_one_letter_code
_entity_poly.pdbx_strand_id
1 'polypeptide(L)'
;MSSRRSILVADSAVEEEPIPTYRIDLSLPPAERYVKLASDFAPRMKQITPLFDTVLESAVPWSLLRSIVKFAALLILRRVYSSEETQELMGISTASGVDLHFLVAFNLLLDTLLGCTSGGVLTWLKKGKGGETHLGEKQTDTEPRARMMHFRTLDWGMPELRSVLVVLEFVRSKAEGPQTVIARTVTYAGFVGVLTGVR
;
A
#
# COMPACT_ATOMS: atom_id res chain seq x y z
N MET A 1 16.38 28.77 -44.25
CA MET A 1 15.50 27.89 -43.45
C MET A 1 16.16 27.68 -42.10
N SER A 2 15.57 28.19 -41.01
CA SER A 2 16.12 28.04 -39.66
C SER A 2 15.45 26.88 -38.94
N SER A 3 16.21 25.84 -38.60
CA SER A 3 15.71 24.71 -37.82
C SER A 3 15.82 25.04 -36.34
N ARG A 4 14.70 25.43 -35.72
CA ARG A 4 14.62 25.53 -34.25
C ARG A 4 14.66 24.12 -33.67
N ARG A 5 15.80 23.71 -33.11
CA ARG A 5 15.83 22.61 -32.14
C ARG A 5 15.01 23.03 -30.93
N SER A 6 13.86 22.39 -30.73
CA SER A 6 13.15 22.47 -29.46
C SER A 6 14.03 21.85 -28.38
N ILE A 7 14.52 22.67 -27.46
CA ILE A 7 15.17 22.17 -26.25
C ILE A 7 14.02 21.72 -25.36
N LEU A 8 13.80 20.40 -25.30
CA LEU A 8 13.04 19.81 -24.22
C LEU A 8 13.79 20.14 -22.93
N VAL A 9 13.24 21.10 -22.17
CA VAL A 9 13.62 21.30 -20.78
C VAL A 9 13.36 19.97 -20.10
N ALA A 10 14.43 19.33 -19.61
CA ALA A 10 14.27 18.15 -18.76
C ALA A 10 13.47 18.59 -17.54
N ASP A 11 12.26 18.05 -17.41
CA ASP A 11 11.42 18.30 -16.26
C ASP A 11 12.24 17.97 -15.01
N SER A 12 12.32 18.91 -14.07
CA SER A 12 13.22 18.77 -12.93
C SER A 12 12.77 17.55 -12.13
N ALA A 13 13.58 16.49 -12.15
CA ALA A 13 13.30 15.27 -11.41
C ALA A 13 13.11 15.64 -9.93
N VAL A 14 11.86 15.63 -9.49
CA VAL A 14 11.54 15.66 -8.06
C VAL A 14 12.19 14.41 -7.49
N GLU A 15 13.12 14.58 -6.55
CA GLU A 15 13.64 13.45 -5.78
C GLU A 15 12.47 12.90 -4.94
N GLU A 16 11.76 11.91 -5.49
CA GLU A 16 10.69 11.23 -4.78
C GLU A 16 11.28 10.54 -3.56
N GLU A 17 10.91 11.04 -2.37
CA GLU A 17 11.32 10.43 -1.10
C GLU A 17 10.92 8.94 -1.10
N PRO A 18 11.86 8.01 -0.83
CA PRO A 18 11.60 6.59 -1.00
C PRO A 18 10.47 6.12 -0.08
N ILE A 19 9.52 5.36 -0.63
CA ILE A 19 8.37 4.84 0.12
C ILE A 19 8.86 4.09 1.37
N PRO A 20 8.52 4.55 2.58
CA PRO A 20 9.13 4.04 3.79
C PRO A 20 8.68 2.62 4.10
N THR A 21 9.62 1.81 4.62
CA THR A 21 9.41 0.40 4.89
C THR A 21 9.20 0.14 6.38
N TYR A 22 8.14 -0.61 6.71
CA TYR A 22 7.79 -1.02 8.07
C TYR A 22 7.74 -2.53 8.19
N ARG A 23 8.13 -3.06 9.35
CA ARG A 23 7.99 -4.48 9.67
C ARG A 23 6.73 -4.72 10.51
N ILE A 24 5.91 -5.66 10.06
CA ILE A 24 4.68 -6.07 10.73
C ILE A 24 4.88 -7.50 11.26
N ASP A 25 4.95 -7.63 12.59
CA ASP A 25 5.12 -8.93 13.23
C ASP A 25 3.76 -9.59 13.50
N LEU A 26 3.43 -10.60 12.71
CA LEU A 26 2.19 -11.36 12.83
C LEU A 26 2.11 -12.20 14.12
N SER A 27 3.20 -12.27 14.89
CA SER A 27 3.25 -12.93 16.20
C SER A 27 2.67 -12.07 17.34
N LEU A 28 2.43 -10.78 17.09
CA LEU A 28 1.75 -9.87 18.01
C LEU A 28 0.23 -10.03 17.93
N PRO A 29 -0.51 -9.72 19.01
CA PRO A 29 -1.95 -9.52 18.96
C PRO A 29 -2.33 -8.55 17.84
N PRO A 30 -3.45 -8.76 17.10
CA PRO A 30 -3.72 -7.99 15.89
C PRO A 30 -3.77 -6.47 16.13
N ALA A 31 -4.37 -6.04 17.24
CA ALA A 31 -4.42 -4.63 17.63
C ALA A 31 -3.04 -3.97 17.90
N GLU A 32 -1.97 -4.74 18.09
CA GLU A 32 -0.62 -4.23 18.35
C GLU A 32 0.25 -4.14 17.08
N ARG A 33 -0.07 -4.94 16.04
CA ARG A 33 0.77 -5.15 14.84
C ARG A 33 1.15 -3.87 14.10
N TYR A 34 0.23 -2.92 14.05
CA TYR A 34 0.37 -1.69 13.26
C TYR A 34 0.60 -0.43 14.11
N VAL A 35 0.71 -0.54 15.44
CA VAL A 35 0.77 0.61 16.36
C VAL A 35 1.89 1.58 15.99
N LYS A 36 3.11 1.08 15.76
CA LYS A 36 4.24 1.93 15.35
C LYS A 36 3.96 2.68 14.04
N LEU A 37 3.49 1.97 13.01
CA LEU A 37 3.15 2.58 11.72
C LEU A 37 2.07 3.65 11.89
N ALA A 38 0.99 3.33 12.61
CA ALA A 38 -0.15 4.20 12.81
C ALA A 38 0.19 5.47 13.61
N SER A 39 1.08 5.38 14.60
CA SER A 39 1.58 6.55 15.32
C SER A 39 2.52 7.41 14.46
N ASP A 40 3.46 6.79 13.74
CA ASP A 40 4.40 7.51 12.85
C ASP A 40 3.65 8.24 11.71
N PHE A 41 2.61 7.61 11.15
CA PHE A 41 1.79 8.16 10.06
C PHE A 41 0.56 8.97 10.53
N ALA A 42 0.31 9.09 11.84
CA ALA A 42 -0.89 9.75 12.39
C ALA A 42 -1.19 11.14 11.78
N PRO A 43 -0.22 12.04 11.55
CA PRO A 43 -0.50 13.33 10.94
C PRO A 43 -0.98 13.21 9.49
N ARG A 44 -0.34 12.34 8.69
CA ARG A 44 -0.66 12.13 7.27
C ARG A 44 -2.02 11.44 7.11
N MET A 45 -2.31 10.44 7.95
CA MET A 45 -3.60 9.76 7.99
C MET A 45 -4.75 10.71 8.36
N LYS A 46 -4.52 11.66 9.28
CA LYS A 46 -5.50 12.71 9.60
C LYS A 46 -5.69 13.72 8.47
N GLN A 47 -4.64 14.04 7.71
CA GLN A 47 -4.71 14.96 6.58
C GLN A 47 -5.54 14.43 5.39
N ILE A 48 -5.71 13.11 5.26
CA ILE A 48 -6.51 12.50 4.18
C ILE A 48 -7.99 12.26 4.55
N THR A 49 -8.42 12.48 5.80
CA THR A 49 -9.84 12.31 6.16
C THR A 49 -10.82 13.26 5.45
N PRO A 50 -10.43 14.46 4.97
CA PRO A 50 -11.29 15.27 4.09
C PRO A 50 -11.58 14.64 2.72
N LEU A 51 -10.78 13.67 2.24
CA LEU A 51 -11.03 13.01 0.95
C LEU A 51 -12.36 12.24 0.92
N PHE A 52 -12.82 11.76 2.08
CA PHE A 52 -14.13 11.12 2.21
C PHE A 52 -15.27 12.07 1.86
N ASP A 53 -15.11 13.37 2.13
CA ASP A 53 -16.08 14.38 1.70
C ASP A 53 -16.05 14.52 0.19
N THR A 54 -14.87 14.58 -0.45
CA THR A 54 -14.75 14.61 -1.92
C THR A 54 -15.42 13.39 -2.58
N VAL A 55 -15.24 12.18 -2.04
CA VAL A 55 -15.96 10.98 -2.52
C VAL A 55 -17.47 11.14 -2.36
N LEU A 56 -17.93 11.54 -1.16
CA LEU A 56 -19.36 11.68 -0.88
C LEU A 56 -20.03 12.79 -1.70
N GLU A 57 -19.31 13.87 -2.02
CA GLU A 57 -19.78 14.95 -2.89
C GLU A 57 -19.96 14.52 -4.33
N SER A 58 -19.08 13.67 -4.85
CA SER A 58 -19.22 13.10 -6.20
C SER A 58 -20.39 12.11 -6.31
N ALA A 59 -20.72 11.39 -5.24
CA ALA A 59 -21.80 10.39 -5.23
C ALA A 59 -23.17 10.98 -4.83
N VAL A 60 -23.21 12.01 -3.98
CA VAL A 60 -24.45 12.56 -3.39
C VAL A 60 -24.45 14.09 -3.48
N PRO A 61 -25.12 14.69 -4.50
CA PRO A 61 -25.08 16.14 -4.71
C PRO A 61 -25.88 16.94 -3.67
N TRP A 62 -26.89 16.34 -3.01
CA TRP A 62 -27.72 17.02 -2.00
C TRP A 62 -27.06 17.08 -0.62
N SER A 63 -26.75 18.28 -0.15
CA SER A 63 -26.08 18.54 1.14
C SER A 63 -26.80 17.95 2.35
N LEU A 64 -28.14 18.04 2.42
CA LEU A 64 -28.92 17.45 3.52
C LEU A 64 -28.75 15.92 3.57
N LEU A 65 -28.80 15.26 2.42
CA LEU A 65 -28.62 13.82 2.33
C LEU A 65 -27.18 13.42 2.64
N ARG A 66 -26.18 14.21 2.24
CA ARG A 66 -24.78 14.00 2.66
C ARG A 66 -24.63 13.98 4.18
N SER A 67 -25.22 14.94 4.89
CA SER A 67 -25.16 14.98 6.36
C SER A 67 -25.79 13.74 7.01
N ILE A 68 -26.92 13.26 6.47
CA ILE A 68 -27.55 12.01 6.91
C ILE A 68 -26.64 10.80 6.65
N VAL A 69 -26.01 10.73 5.47
CA VAL A 69 -25.07 9.64 5.13
C VAL A 69 -23.82 9.66 6.02
N LYS A 70 -23.23 10.83 6.32
CA LYS A 70 -22.12 10.93 7.29
C LYS A 70 -22.52 10.43 8.68
N PHE A 71 -23.71 10.82 9.16
CA PHE A 71 -24.23 10.36 10.45
C PHE A 71 -24.51 8.86 10.46
N ALA A 72 -25.06 8.30 9.37
CA ALA A 72 -25.25 6.87 9.23
C ALA A 72 -23.91 6.11 9.16
N ALA A 73 -22.90 6.64 8.46
CA ALA A 73 -21.56 6.05 8.38
C ALA A 73 -20.88 5.98 9.76
N LEU A 74 -20.94 7.06 10.55
CA LEU A 74 -20.50 7.09 11.96
C LEU A 74 -21.13 5.98 12.81
N LEU A 75 -22.39 5.63 12.55
CA LEU A 75 -23.11 4.59 13.30
C LEU A 75 -22.91 3.17 12.78
N ILE A 76 -22.71 2.98 11.46
CA ILE A 76 -22.74 1.66 10.81
C ILE A 76 -21.32 1.13 10.52
N LEU A 77 -20.37 1.98 10.15
CA LEU A 77 -19.01 1.59 9.77
C LEU A 77 -18.13 1.32 11.00
N ARG A 78 -18.40 0.21 11.70
CA ARG A 78 -17.72 -0.16 12.95
C ARG A 78 -16.74 -1.32 12.82
N ARG A 79 -16.75 -2.05 11.70
CA ARG A 79 -15.92 -3.24 11.48
C ARG A 79 -15.80 -3.58 10.00
N VAL A 80 -14.77 -4.36 9.67
CA VAL A 80 -14.68 -5.08 8.40
C VAL A 80 -15.19 -6.52 8.57
N TYR A 81 -15.00 -7.37 7.56
CA TYR A 81 -15.46 -8.77 7.61
C TYR A 81 -14.68 -9.60 8.62
N SER A 82 -13.34 -9.56 8.56
CA SER A 82 -12.48 -10.31 9.49
C SER A 82 -12.44 -9.66 10.87
N SER A 83 -12.53 -10.49 11.92
CA SER A 83 -12.34 -10.05 13.31
C SER A 83 -10.89 -9.67 13.60
N GLU A 84 -9.92 -10.29 12.93
CA GLU A 84 -8.49 -10.02 13.04
C GLU A 84 -8.16 -8.64 12.46
N GLU A 85 -8.56 -8.38 11.21
CA GLU A 85 -8.44 -7.06 10.56
C GLU A 85 -9.20 -5.98 11.33
N THR A 86 -10.38 -6.29 11.89
CA THR A 86 -11.13 -5.34 12.73
C THR A 86 -10.34 -4.97 14.00
N GLN A 87 -9.63 -5.91 14.61
CA GLN A 87 -8.73 -5.61 15.73
C GLN A 87 -7.53 -4.76 15.30
N GLU A 88 -6.93 -5.04 14.14
CA GLU A 88 -5.87 -4.22 13.55
C GLU A 88 -6.34 -2.77 13.34
N LEU A 89 -7.53 -2.57 12.76
CA LEU A 89 -8.13 -1.24 12.58
C LEU A 89 -8.46 -0.54 13.90
N MET A 90 -8.88 -1.25 14.94
CA MET A 90 -9.06 -0.67 16.29
C MET A 90 -7.73 -0.23 16.90
N GLY A 91 -6.66 -1.01 16.70
CA GLY A 91 -5.30 -0.65 17.09
C GLY A 91 -4.79 0.59 16.38
N ILE A 92 -4.95 0.64 15.05
CA ILE A 92 -4.62 1.80 14.20
C ILE A 92 -5.42 3.04 14.63
N SER A 93 -6.72 2.89 14.88
CA SER A 93 -7.59 3.99 15.34
C SER A 93 -7.07 4.59 16.65
N THR A 94 -6.75 3.74 17.62
CA THR A 94 -6.23 4.14 18.93
C THR A 94 -4.86 4.81 18.82
N ALA A 95 -3.95 4.25 18.01
CA ALA A 95 -2.56 4.72 17.88
C ALA A 95 -2.39 5.97 17.01
N SER A 96 -3.29 6.18 16.04
CA SER A 96 -3.28 7.36 15.17
C SER A 96 -4.22 8.49 15.63
N GLY A 97 -5.28 8.15 16.36
CA GLY A 97 -6.40 9.05 16.66
C GLY A 97 -7.23 9.41 15.42
N VAL A 98 -7.30 8.52 14.42
CA VAL A 98 -8.28 8.57 13.32
C VAL A 98 -9.46 7.69 13.71
N ASP A 99 -10.68 8.23 13.62
CA ASP A 99 -11.87 7.49 14.02
C ASP A 99 -12.07 6.22 13.18
N LEU A 100 -12.49 5.14 13.84
CA LEU A 100 -12.66 3.82 13.23
C LEU A 100 -13.56 3.82 11.97
N HIS A 101 -14.58 4.68 11.92
CA HIS A 101 -15.47 4.79 10.78
C HIS A 101 -14.78 5.29 9.50
N PHE A 102 -13.80 6.21 9.62
CA PHE A 102 -12.97 6.61 8.49
C PHE A 102 -12.05 5.47 8.05
N LEU A 103 -11.47 4.70 8.97
CA LEU A 103 -10.61 3.57 8.63
C LEU A 103 -11.40 2.44 7.95
N VAL A 104 -12.58 2.10 8.45
CA VAL A 104 -13.47 1.10 7.83
C VAL A 104 -13.92 1.58 6.45
N ALA A 105 -14.30 2.86 6.31
CA ALA A 105 -14.59 3.45 5.01
C ALA A 105 -13.38 3.41 4.07
N PHE A 106 -12.17 3.69 4.56
CA PHE A 106 -10.94 3.70 3.76
C PHE A 106 -10.69 2.34 3.11
N ASN A 107 -10.83 1.27 3.89
CA ASN A 107 -10.63 -0.09 3.40
C ASN A 107 -11.68 -0.47 2.36
N LEU A 108 -12.97 -0.16 2.62
CA LEU A 108 -14.04 -0.41 1.66
C LEU A 108 -13.89 0.39 0.35
N LEU A 109 -13.46 1.65 0.42
CA LEU A 109 -13.28 2.49 -0.78
C LEU A 109 -12.06 2.06 -1.61
N LEU A 110 -10.97 1.66 -0.96
CA LEU A 110 -9.81 1.06 -1.63
C LEU A 110 -10.20 -0.22 -2.39
N ASP A 111 -10.98 -1.11 -1.78
CA ASP A 111 -11.41 -2.35 -2.44
C ASP A 111 -12.40 -2.14 -3.60
N THR A 112 -13.12 -1.01 -3.63
CA THR A 112 -14.23 -0.79 -4.58
C THR A 112 -13.97 0.26 -5.67
N LEU A 113 -13.06 1.23 -5.45
CA LEU A 113 -12.86 2.38 -6.34
C LEU A 113 -11.47 2.43 -7.01
N LEU A 114 -10.59 1.47 -6.74
CA LEU A 114 -9.26 1.40 -7.36
C LEU A 114 -9.29 0.83 -8.78
N GLY A 115 -8.67 1.56 -9.71
CA GLY A 115 -8.21 1.01 -10.99
C GLY A 115 -6.83 0.36 -10.86
N CYS A 116 -6.53 -0.61 -11.74
CA CYS A 116 -5.17 -1.11 -11.90
C CYS A 116 -4.93 -1.66 -13.31
N THR A 117 -3.68 -1.56 -13.77
CA THR A 117 -3.15 -2.34 -14.90
C THR A 117 -2.12 -3.31 -14.34
N SER A 118 -2.28 -4.62 -14.53
CA SER A 118 -1.33 -5.64 -14.03
C SER A 118 -0.80 -6.48 -15.18
N GLY A 119 0.43 -6.99 -15.05
CA GLY A 119 1.05 -7.81 -16.08
C GLY A 119 2.19 -8.70 -15.57
N GLY A 120 2.44 -9.77 -16.32
CA GLY A 120 3.56 -10.69 -16.11
C GLY A 120 4.36 -10.88 -17.39
N VAL A 121 5.69 -10.82 -17.30
CA VAL A 121 6.61 -11.03 -18.42
C VAL A 121 7.57 -12.16 -18.08
N LEU A 122 7.67 -13.16 -18.96
CA LEU A 122 8.77 -14.11 -18.91
C LEU A 122 10.03 -13.46 -19.51
N THR A 123 10.97 -13.12 -18.66
CA THR A 123 12.28 -12.56 -19.04
C THR A 123 13.34 -13.67 -19.09
N TRP A 124 14.38 -13.47 -19.90
CA TRP A 124 15.47 -14.42 -20.04
C TRP A 124 16.78 -13.75 -19.61
N LEU A 125 17.46 -14.30 -18.61
CA LEU A 125 18.74 -13.78 -18.15
C LEU A 125 19.80 -14.10 -19.22
N LYS A 126 20.29 -13.06 -19.91
CA LYS A 126 21.48 -13.18 -20.75
C LYS A 126 22.66 -13.64 -19.89
N LYS A 127 23.50 -14.53 -20.44
CA LYS A 127 24.68 -15.08 -19.77
C LYS A 127 25.70 -13.97 -19.45
N GLY A 128 25.62 -13.40 -18.26
CA GLY A 128 26.53 -12.38 -17.76
C GLY A 128 27.88 -12.99 -17.37
N LYS A 129 28.98 -12.33 -17.73
CA LYS A 129 30.32 -12.67 -17.22
C LYS A 129 30.38 -12.32 -15.72
N GLY A 130 30.48 -13.32 -14.85
CA GLY A 130 30.98 -13.15 -13.48
C GLY A 130 30.14 -12.28 -12.53
N GLY A 131 28.85 -12.60 -12.36
CA GLY A 131 28.05 -12.10 -11.23
C GLY A 131 27.83 -13.21 -10.21
N GLU A 132 28.29 -13.03 -8.98
CA GLU A 132 28.21 -14.05 -7.92
C GLU A 132 26.75 -14.35 -7.54
N THR A 133 26.38 -15.63 -7.62
CA THR A 133 25.08 -16.12 -7.14
C THR A 133 25.20 -16.50 -5.66
N HIS A 134 24.50 -15.77 -4.79
CA HIS A 134 24.48 -15.99 -3.32
C HIS A 134 23.85 -17.31 -2.84
N LEU A 135 23.59 -18.27 -3.72
CA LEU A 135 23.13 -19.62 -3.38
C LEU A 135 24.03 -20.63 -4.10
N GLY A 136 24.64 -21.52 -3.31
CA GLY A 136 25.76 -22.38 -3.69
C GLY A 136 25.43 -23.56 -4.61
N GLU A 137 24.57 -23.35 -5.61
CA GLU A 137 24.17 -24.37 -6.56
C GLU A 137 25.11 -24.35 -7.78
N LYS A 138 26.18 -25.17 -7.72
CA LYS A 138 27.03 -25.47 -8.89
C LYS A 138 26.22 -26.30 -9.90
N GLN A 139 25.40 -25.63 -10.71
CA GLN A 139 24.61 -26.29 -11.75
C GLN A 139 25.26 -26.11 -13.13
N THR A 140 25.57 -27.24 -13.76
CA THR A 140 26.19 -27.36 -15.07
C THR A 140 25.13 -27.38 -16.17
N ASP A 141 24.55 -26.23 -16.50
CA ASP A 141 23.53 -26.17 -17.55
C ASP A 141 23.75 -25.05 -18.58
N THR A 142 23.47 -25.40 -19.83
CA THR A 142 23.73 -24.58 -21.04
C THR A 142 22.61 -23.61 -21.39
N GLU A 143 21.47 -23.69 -20.71
CA GLU A 143 20.24 -23.00 -21.09
C GLU A 143 20.08 -21.59 -20.48
N PRO A 144 19.40 -20.64 -21.16
CA PRO A 144 19.10 -19.32 -20.61
C PRO A 144 18.13 -19.43 -19.42
N ARG A 145 18.55 -18.96 -18.24
CA ARG A 145 17.67 -18.99 -17.05
C ARG A 145 16.51 -18.02 -17.21
N ALA A 146 15.30 -18.56 -17.32
CA ALA A 146 14.07 -17.79 -17.33
C ALA A 146 13.77 -17.18 -15.95
N ARG A 147 13.14 -16.00 -15.93
CA ARG A 147 12.66 -15.30 -14.74
C ARG A 147 11.32 -14.64 -15.05
N MET A 148 10.29 -14.95 -14.29
CA MET A 148 9.04 -14.19 -14.32
C MET A 148 9.24 -12.84 -13.62
N MET A 149 8.83 -11.76 -14.28
CA MET A 149 8.68 -10.43 -13.69
C MET A 149 7.20 -10.12 -13.62
N HIS A 150 6.71 -9.63 -12.47
CA HIS A 150 5.34 -9.19 -12.28
C HIS A 150 5.33 -7.69 -11.95
N PHE A 151 4.41 -6.93 -12.53
CA PHE A 151 4.30 -5.49 -12.37
C PHE A 151 2.83 -5.05 -12.31
N ARG A 152 2.58 -3.88 -11.73
CA ARG A 152 1.28 -3.22 -11.78
C ARG A 152 1.37 -1.69 -11.77
N THR A 153 0.29 -1.05 -12.17
CA THR A 153 -0.12 0.28 -11.68
C THR A 153 -1.21 0.14 -10.62
N LEU A 154 -1.50 1.22 -9.89
CA LEU A 154 -2.63 1.31 -8.97
C LEU A 154 -3.12 2.76 -8.97
N ASP A 155 -4.34 2.97 -9.44
CA ASP A 155 -4.79 4.26 -9.96
C ASP A 155 -6.09 4.69 -9.27
N TRP A 156 -6.06 5.82 -8.54
CA TRP A 156 -7.24 6.35 -7.81
C TRP A 156 -7.54 7.85 -8.04
N GLY A 157 -6.74 8.58 -8.82
CA GLY A 157 -6.99 10.01 -9.09
C GLY A 157 -6.88 10.97 -7.89
N MET A 158 -6.64 10.48 -6.66
CA MET A 158 -6.43 11.27 -5.44
C MET A 158 -4.94 11.32 -5.09
N PRO A 159 -4.18 12.35 -5.52
CA PRO A 159 -2.73 12.40 -5.34
C PRO A 159 -2.29 12.44 -3.87
N GLU A 160 -3.14 12.92 -2.97
CA GLU A 160 -2.91 13.05 -1.53
C GLU A 160 -2.61 11.69 -0.87
N LEU A 161 -3.17 10.61 -1.41
CA LEU A 161 -2.95 9.24 -0.93
C LEU A 161 -1.51 8.77 -1.09
N ARG A 162 -0.71 9.40 -1.96
CA ARG A 162 0.73 9.13 -2.04
C ARG A 162 1.45 9.42 -0.72
N SER A 163 0.96 10.38 0.08
CA SER A 163 1.54 10.73 1.38
C SER A 163 1.50 9.59 2.41
N VAL A 164 0.52 8.68 2.28
CA VAL A 164 0.33 7.52 3.17
C VAL A 164 0.80 6.20 2.55
N LEU A 165 1.47 6.22 1.39
CA LEU A 165 2.08 5.00 0.82
C LEU A 165 3.18 4.45 1.73
N VAL A 166 3.19 3.13 1.91
CA VAL A 166 4.17 2.39 2.71
C VAL A 166 4.48 1.02 2.10
N VAL A 167 5.70 0.54 2.36
CA VAL A 167 6.08 -0.86 2.14
C VAL A 167 5.95 -1.61 3.46
N LEU A 168 5.27 -2.75 3.48
CA LEU A 168 5.20 -3.61 4.67
C LEU A 168 5.97 -4.91 4.45
N GLU A 169 6.81 -5.25 5.39
CA GLU A 169 7.51 -6.53 5.50
C GLU A 169 6.89 -7.36 6.62
N PHE A 170 6.25 -8.47 6.27
CA PHE A 170 5.64 -9.35 7.25
C PHE A 170 6.65 -10.34 7.80
N VAL A 171 6.73 -10.45 9.13
CA VAL A 171 7.62 -11.36 9.86
C VAL A 171 6.83 -12.15 10.90
N ARG A 172 7.46 -13.20 11.47
CA ARG A 172 6.94 -13.96 12.62
C ARG A 172 8.03 -14.12 13.67
N SER A 173 8.17 -13.16 14.59
CA SER A 173 9.18 -13.17 15.66
C SER A 173 9.16 -14.41 16.57
N LYS A 174 8.02 -15.10 16.68
CA LYS A 174 7.86 -16.34 17.48
C LYS A 174 8.09 -17.64 16.68
N ALA A 175 8.46 -17.54 15.40
CA ALA A 175 8.75 -18.69 14.54
C ALA A 175 10.27 -18.89 14.35
N GLU A 176 10.66 -20.03 13.76
CA GLU A 176 12.02 -20.24 13.28
C GLU A 176 12.37 -19.20 12.21
N GLY A 177 13.53 -18.55 12.35
CA GLY A 177 13.92 -17.42 11.51
C GLY A 177 13.11 -16.14 11.80
N PRO A 178 13.18 -15.56 13.01
CA PRO A 178 12.32 -14.45 13.44
C PRO A 178 12.53 -13.13 12.68
N GLN A 179 13.59 -13.02 11.88
CA GLN A 179 13.92 -11.88 11.02
C GLN A 179 13.63 -12.13 9.54
N THR A 180 13.15 -13.33 9.17
CA THR A 180 12.83 -13.70 7.80
C THR A 180 11.54 -13.01 7.37
N VAL A 181 11.63 -12.19 6.32
CA VAL A 181 10.46 -11.58 5.67
C VAL A 181 9.72 -12.67 4.90
N ILE A 182 8.49 -12.97 5.31
CA ILE A 182 7.66 -14.04 4.73
C ILE A 182 6.67 -13.56 3.66
N ALA A 183 6.48 -12.24 3.57
CA ALA A 183 5.77 -11.55 2.50
C ALA A 183 6.17 -10.07 2.52
N ARG A 184 6.09 -9.40 1.37
CA ARG A 184 6.25 -7.94 1.27
C ARG A 184 5.07 -7.34 0.50
N THR A 185 4.53 -6.22 0.96
CA THR A 185 3.47 -5.47 0.27
C THR A 185 3.83 -4.01 0.04
N VAL A 186 3.17 -3.40 -0.94
CA VAL A 186 3.07 -1.94 -1.11
C VAL A 186 1.61 -1.57 -0.89
N THR A 187 1.33 -0.66 0.03
CA THR A 187 -0.02 -0.37 0.52
C THR A 187 -0.12 1.05 1.09
N TYR A 188 -1.26 1.39 1.69
CA TYR A 188 -1.51 2.66 2.36
C TYR A 188 -1.59 2.47 3.88
N ALA A 189 -1.00 3.38 4.66
CA ALA A 189 -1.14 3.38 6.11
C ALA A 189 -2.63 3.56 6.50
N GLY A 190 -3.16 2.61 7.28
CA GLY A 190 -4.58 2.51 7.60
C GLY A 190 -5.37 1.49 6.77
N PHE A 191 -4.77 0.92 5.71
CA PHE A 191 -5.30 -0.23 4.99
C PHE A 191 -4.71 -1.54 5.52
N VAL A 192 -5.57 -2.50 5.87
CA VAL A 192 -5.16 -3.82 6.40
C VAL A 192 -5.28 -4.95 5.38
N GLY A 193 -5.99 -4.72 4.26
CA GLY A 193 -6.00 -5.64 3.12
C GLY A 193 -4.68 -5.67 2.34
N VAL A 194 -4.63 -6.50 1.29
CA VAL A 194 -3.46 -6.64 0.43
C VAL A 194 -3.84 -6.49 -1.04
N LEU A 195 -3.32 -5.44 -1.69
CA LEU A 195 -3.64 -5.15 -3.09
C LEU A 195 -2.78 -5.94 -4.09
N THR A 196 -1.43 -6.04 -4.05
CA THR A 196 -0.45 -5.25 -3.28
C THR A 196 0.72 -6.07 -2.71
N GLY A 197 0.90 -7.36 -3.04
CA GLY A 197 1.94 -8.19 -2.40
C GLY A 197 2.75 -9.18 -3.25
N VAL A 198 3.83 -9.69 -2.65
CA VAL A 198 4.66 -10.82 -3.09
C VAL A 198 5.11 -11.66 -1.87
N ARG A 199 5.40 -12.94 -2.08
CA ARG A 199 5.93 -13.90 -1.11
C ARG A 199 7.12 -14.66 -1.71
#